data_AF-A0A1I0TN66-F1
#
_entry.id   AF-A0A1I0TN66-F1
#
_cell.length_a   1.000
_cell.length_b   1.000
_cell.length_c   1.000
_cell.angle_alpha   90.00
_cell.angle_beta   90.00
_cell.angle_gamma   90.00
#
_symmetry.space_group_name_H-M   'P 1'
#
loop_
_entity.id
_entity.type
_entity.pdbx_description
1 polymer ?
#
loop_
_entity_poly.entity_id
_entity_poly.type
_entity_poly.pdbx_seq_one_letter_code
_entity_poly.pdbx_strand_id
1 'polypeptide(L)'
;MPVDEVIVNHGYERDTSLLENSELDIKMADNDYIAGNANCESSVPGLYAAGDILKYDGKLNLIIGAFQDAANAVNSAKRFIEPAADPFGMVSSHNEIFKKQNQEFIKQMMK
;
A
#
# COMPACT_ATOMS: atom_id res chain seq x y z
N MET A 1 34.33 21.36 22.33
CA MET A 1 34.63 22.16 21.11
C MET A 1 33.32 22.81 20.67
N PRO A 2 33.27 24.11 20.40
CA PRO A 2 32.07 24.73 19.81
C PRO A 2 31.91 24.27 18.35
N VAL A 3 30.68 23.98 17.93
CA VAL A 3 30.29 23.58 16.56
C VAL A 3 28.94 24.22 16.21
N ASP A 4 28.70 24.47 14.91
CA ASP A 4 27.45 25.09 14.44
C ASP A 4 26.28 24.09 14.43
N GLU A 5 26.54 22.87 13.98
CA GLU A 5 25.53 21.81 13.89
C GLU A 5 26.16 20.44 14.15
N VAL A 6 25.34 19.50 14.63
CA VAL A 6 25.73 18.11 14.87
C VAL A 6 24.71 17.19 14.24
N ILE A 7 25.20 16.24 13.44
CA ILE A 7 24.41 15.14 12.89
C ILE A 7 24.86 13.85 13.56
N VAL A 8 23.91 13.15 14.18
CA VAL A 8 24.14 11.81 14.74
C VAL A 8 23.58 10.78 13.77
N ASN A 9 24.44 9.85 13.33
CA ASN A 9 24.05 8.72 12.49
C ASN A 9 24.72 7.44 13.03
N HIS A 10 24.07 6.79 14.00
CA HIS A 10 24.49 5.50 14.55
C HIS A 10 23.66 4.33 13.99
N GLY A 11 22.95 4.56 12.88
CA GLY A 11 22.03 3.59 12.29
C GLY A 11 20.61 3.64 12.88
N TYR A 12 19.88 2.54 12.70
CA TYR A 12 18.47 2.38 13.11
C TYR A 12 18.26 1.00 13.72
N GLU A 13 17.33 0.92 14.66
CA GLU A 13 16.77 -0.35 15.15
C GLU A 13 15.61 -0.75 14.23
N ARG A 14 15.55 -2.03 13.84
CA ARG A 14 14.46 -2.59 13.02
C ARG A 14 13.62 -3.52 13.89
N ASP A 15 12.31 -3.36 13.82
CA ASP A 15 11.35 -4.15 14.57
C ASP A 15 10.31 -4.79 13.63
N THR A 16 10.34 -6.12 13.54
CA THR A 16 9.45 -6.99 12.75
C THR A 16 8.42 -7.72 13.60
N SER A 17 8.36 -7.39 14.90
CA SER A 17 7.58 -8.11 15.91
C SER A 17 6.07 -8.18 15.61
N LEU A 18 5.53 -7.27 14.80
CA LEU A 18 4.14 -7.30 14.34
C LEU A 18 3.78 -8.61 13.64
N LEU A 19 4.65 -9.10 12.75
CA LEU A 19 4.40 -10.32 11.99
C LEU A 19 4.82 -11.56 12.78
N GLU A 20 5.92 -11.47 13.54
CA GLU A 20 6.44 -12.58 14.36
C GLU A 20 5.50 -12.95 15.51
N ASN A 21 4.85 -11.97 16.13
CA ASN A 21 3.95 -12.18 17.26
C ASN A 21 2.48 -12.33 16.85
N SER A 22 2.19 -12.40 15.54
CA SER A 22 0.84 -12.63 15.04
C SER A 22 0.47 -14.11 15.16
N GLU A 23 -0.79 -14.40 15.50
CA GLU A 23 -1.33 -15.77 15.46
C GLU A 23 -1.71 -16.22 14.04
N LEU A 24 -1.63 -15.32 13.05
CA LEU A 24 -1.93 -15.62 11.66
C LEU A 24 -0.78 -16.38 11.00
N ASP A 25 -1.10 -17.47 10.30
CA ASP A 25 -0.14 -18.23 9.49
C ASP A 25 0.14 -17.53 8.14
N ILE A 26 0.91 -16.43 8.22
CA ILE A 26 1.29 -15.61 7.07
C ILE A 26 2.55 -16.21 6.46
N LYS A 27 2.47 -16.60 5.19
CA LYS A 27 3.63 -17.10 4.45
C LYS A 27 4.62 -15.95 4.22
N MET A 28 5.82 -16.12 4.74
CA MET A 28 6.92 -15.16 4.59
C MET A 28 7.85 -15.56 3.42
N ALA A 29 8.56 -14.58 2.86
CA ALA A 29 9.61 -14.73 1.86
C ALA A 29 10.86 -13.96 2.32
N ASP A 30 12.04 -14.50 2.02
CA ASP A 30 13.35 -13.91 2.39
C ASP A 30 13.40 -13.44 3.86
N ASN A 31 12.77 -14.20 4.76
CA ASN A 31 12.59 -13.96 6.20
C ASN A 31 11.73 -12.74 6.61
N ASP A 32 11.80 -11.62 5.89
CA ASP A 32 11.21 -10.34 6.35
C ASP A 32 10.00 -9.87 5.52
N TYR A 33 9.69 -10.52 4.41
CA TYR A 33 8.63 -10.07 3.48
C TYR A 33 7.41 -10.96 3.56
N ILE A 34 6.23 -10.38 3.34
CA ILE A 34 5.02 -11.16 3.08
C ILE A 34 5.11 -11.72 1.66
N ALA A 35 5.07 -13.05 1.54
CA ALA A 35 4.99 -13.72 0.26
C ALA A 35 3.57 -13.55 -0.30
N GLY A 36 3.45 -12.84 -1.42
CA GLY A 36 2.17 -12.59 -2.06
C GLY A 36 2.17 -12.84 -3.56
N ASN A 37 1.19 -12.25 -4.25
CA ASN A 37 1.05 -12.32 -5.70
C ASN A 37 0.83 -10.93 -6.31
N ALA A 38 0.67 -10.86 -7.64
CA ALA A 38 0.48 -9.60 -8.36
C ALA A 38 -0.82 -8.84 -7.98
N ASN A 39 -1.79 -9.52 -7.36
CA ASN A 39 -3.01 -8.91 -6.82
C ASN A 39 -2.86 -8.47 -5.36
N CYS A 40 -1.63 -8.57 -4.81
CA CYS A 40 -1.27 -8.17 -3.46
C CYS A 40 -1.90 -9.02 -2.35
N GLU A 41 -2.37 -10.23 -2.70
CA GLU A 41 -2.94 -11.19 -1.76
C GLU A 41 -1.82 -11.93 -1.01
N SER A 42 -1.98 -12.12 0.29
CA SER A 42 -1.12 -12.99 1.10
C SER A 42 -1.63 -14.45 1.10
N SER A 43 -1.01 -15.33 1.89
CA SER A 43 -1.55 -16.67 2.15
C SER A 43 -2.84 -16.68 2.97
N VAL A 44 -3.15 -15.58 3.67
CA VAL A 44 -4.32 -15.45 4.53
C VAL A 44 -5.44 -14.70 3.78
N PRO A 45 -6.62 -15.32 3.54
CA PRO A 45 -7.72 -14.64 2.86
C PRO A 45 -8.16 -13.37 3.60
N GLY A 46 -8.31 -12.28 2.84
CA GLY A 46 -8.65 -10.97 3.39
C GLY A 46 -7.47 -10.18 3.97
N LEU A 47 -6.25 -10.76 4.00
CA LEU A 47 -5.02 -10.06 4.33
C LEU A 47 -4.21 -9.79 3.06
N TYR A 48 -3.86 -8.52 2.89
CA TYR A 48 -3.13 -8.00 1.73
C TYR A 48 -1.84 -7.32 2.18
N ALA A 49 -0.85 -7.29 1.31
CA ALA A 49 0.42 -6.61 1.54
C ALA A 49 0.69 -5.64 0.39
N ALA A 50 1.23 -4.46 0.67
CA ALA A 50 1.54 -3.46 -0.35
C ALA A 50 2.78 -2.66 0.03
N GLY A 51 3.54 -2.21 -0.96
CA GLY A 51 4.80 -1.50 -0.73
C GLY A 51 5.96 -2.45 -0.45
N ASP A 52 6.95 -1.99 0.30
CA ASP A 52 8.22 -2.71 0.49
C ASP A 52 8.08 -4.03 1.26
N ILE A 53 6.97 -4.23 2.00
CA ILE A 53 6.71 -5.47 2.73
C ILE A 53 6.27 -6.63 1.83
N LEU A 54 5.81 -6.36 0.61
CA LEU A 54 5.29 -7.36 -0.32
C LEU A 54 6.40 -7.91 -1.24
N LYS A 55 6.47 -9.24 -1.36
CA LYS A 55 7.35 -9.94 -2.32
C LYS A 55 6.56 -10.82 -3.28
N TYR A 56 6.77 -10.62 -4.57
CA TYR A 56 6.29 -11.48 -5.67
C TYR A 56 7.14 -11.24 -6.93
N ASP A 57 7.01 -12.12 -7.93
CA ASP A 57 7.69 -11.93 -9.21
C ASP A 57 7.12 -10.72 -9.99
N GLY A 58 7.99 -9.80 -10.40
CA GLY A 58 7.58 -8.52 -11.01
C GLY A 58 7.34 -7.37 -10.03
N LYS A 59 7.65 -7.53 -8.73
CA LYS A 59 7.61 -6.45 -7.74
C LYS A 59 8.54 -5.29 -8.11
N LEU A 60 7.99 -4.07 -8.16
CA LEU A 60 8.76 -2.83 -8.33
C LEU A 60 9.08 -2.20 -6.96
N ASN A 61 10.37 -2.17 -6.60
CA ASN A 61 10.88 -1.61 -5.35
C ASN A 61 11.12 -0.09 -5.46
N LEU A 62 10.03 0.65 -5.70
CA LEU A 62 10.01 2.11 -5.77
C LEU A 62 8.68 2.61 -5.19
N ILE A 63 8.64 3.89 -4.80
CA ILE A 63 7.39 4.56 -4.37
C ILE A 63 6.28 4.39 -5.43
N ILE A 64 6.62 4.48 -6.72
CA ILE A 64 5.64 4.27 -7.81
C ILE A 64 5.08 2.84 -7.82
N GLY A 65 5.88 1.84 -7.43
CA GLY A 65 5.42 0.46 -7.28
C GLY A 65 4.45 0.30 -6.12
N ALA A 66 4.66 1.02 -5.01
CA ALA A 66 3.74 1.00 -3.87
C ALA A 66 2.34 1.51 -4.23
N PHE A 67 2.20 2.45 -5.17
CA PHE A 67 0.89 2.89 -5.65
C PHE A 67 0.16 1.78 -6.43
N GLN A 68 0.88 1.05 -7.28
CA GLN A 68 0.32 -0.09 -8.00
C GLN A 68 -0.15 -1.17 -7.02
N ASP A 69 0.67 -1.50 -6.02
CA ASP A 69 0.32 -2.49 -5.02
C ASP A 69 -0.92 -2.07 -4.24
N ALA A 70 -0.97 -0.82 -3.78
CA ALA A 70 -2.09 -0.30 -3.01
C ALA A 70 -3.40 -0.34 -3.82
N ALA A 71 -3.35 0.03 -5.10
CA ALA A 71 -4.53 -0.05 -5.97
C ALA A 71 -5.02 -1.49 -6.13
N ASN A 72 -4.11 -2.44 -6.35
CA ASN A 72 -4.45 -3.87 -6.47
C ASN A 72 -5.00 -4.43 -5.15
N ALA A 73 -4.33 -4.17 -4.02
CA ALA A 73 -4.76 -4.61 -2.70
C ALA A 73 -6.17 -4.10 -2.35
N VAL A 74 -6.47 -2.83 -2.61
CA VAL A 74 -7.79 -2.25 -2.32
C VAL A 74 -8.89 -2.84 -3.21
N ASN A 75 -8.62 -3.04 -4.51
CA ASN A 75 -9.58 -3.68 -5.41
C ASN A 75 -9.88 -5.13 -4.98
N SER A 76 -8.84 -5.89 -4.61
CA SER A 76 -8.98 -7.25 -4.09
C SER A 76 -9.76 -7.27 -2.77
N ALA A 77 -9.44 -6.37 -1.83
CA ALA A 77 -10.15 -6.25 -0.55
C ALA A 77 -11.62 -5.88 -0.75
N LYS A 78 -11.92 -4.97 -1.69
CA LYS A 78 -13.31 -4.60 -2.01
C LYS A 78 -14.12 -5.81 -2.47
N ARG A 79 -13.55 -6.67 -3.32
CA ARG A 79 -14.24 -7.88 -3.79
C ARG A 79 -14.27 -9.01 -2.77
N PHE A 80 -13.32 -9.06 -1.84
CA PHE A 80 -13.41 -9.98 -0.71
C PHE A 80 -14.60 -9.63 0.21
N ILE A 81 -14.81 -8.34 0.47
CA ILE A 81 -15.94 -7.86 1.28
C ILE A 81 -17.26 -7.90 0.51
N GLU A 82 -17.25 -7.52 -0.76
CA GLU A 82 -18.42 -7.48 -1.64
C GLU A 82 -18.13 -8.23 -2.95
N PRO A 83 -18.40 -9.54 -3.03
CA PRO A 83 -18.01 -10.38 -4.17
C PRO A 83 -18.58 -9.95 -5.53
N ALA A 84 -19.72 -9.26 -5.52
CA ALA A 84 -20.40 -8.76 -6.71
C ALA A 84 -19.91 -7.37 -7.15
N ALA A 85 -19.01 -6.72 -6.41
CA ALA A 85 -18.43 -5.45 -6.80
C ALA A 85 -17.56 -5.58 -8.06
N ASP A 86 -17.42 -4.46 -8.78
CA ASP A 86 -16.54 -4.38 -9.93
C ASP A 86 -15.08 -4.72 -9.55
N PRO A 87 -14.31 -5.33 -10.48
CA PRO A 87 -12.92 -5.72 -10.23
C PRO A 87 -11.95 -4.53 -10.15
N PHE A 88 -12.40 -3.32 -10.49
CA PHE A 88 -11.60 -2.11 -10.40
C PHE A 88 -12.46 -0.93 -9.95
N GLY A 89 -11.85 0.00 -9.21
CA GLY A 89 -12.48 1.29 -8.89
C GLY A 89 -12.69 2.17 -10.13
N MET A 90 -13.78 2.93 -10.15
CA MET A 90 -14.07 3.91 -11.20
C MET A 90 -12.95 4.97 -11.28
N VAL A 91 -12.51 5.27 -12.50
CA VAL A 91 -11.48 6.30 -12.76
C VAL A 91 -11.89 7.65 -12.19
N SER A 92 -10.94 8.35 -11.56
CA SER A 92 -11.21 9.57 -10.78
C SER A 92 -11.88 10.69 -11.58
N SER A 93 -11.59 10.78 -12.89
CA SER A 93 -12.19 11.78 -13.79
C SER A 93 -13.71 11.63 -13.98
N HIS A 94 -14.26 10.44 -13.76
CA HIS A 94 -15.69 10.14 -13.93
C HIS A 94 -16.34 9.58 -12.66
N ASN A 95 -15.61 9.58 -11.54
CA ASN A 95 -16.12 9.07 -10.28
C ASN A 95 -16.94 10.16 -9.57
N GLU A 96 -18.24 9.90 -9.40
CA GLU A 96 -19.20 10.85 -8.82
C GLU A 96 -18.81 11.30 -7.41
N ILE A 97 -18.01 10.52 -6.66
CA ILE A 97 -17.53 10.90 -5.31
C ILE A 97 -16.74 12.21 -5.32
N PHE A 98 -16.05 12.52 -6.43
CA PHE A 98 -15.21 13.73 -6.54
C PHE A 98 -15.98 14.92 -7.11
N LYS A 99 -17.23 14.77 -7.55
CA LYS A 99 -17.97 15.80 -8.29
C LYS A 99 -18.05 17.13 -7.56
N LYS A 100 -18.34 17.11 -6.25
CA LYS A 100 -18.42 18.32 -5.43
C LYS A 100 -17.05 19.00 -5.29
N GLN A 101 -16.00 18.24 -4.99
CA GLN A 101 -14.64 18.75 -4.86
C GLN A 101 -14.14 19.33 -6.19
N ASN A 102 -14.41 18.66 -7.30
CA ASN A 102 -14.05 19.14 -8.64
C ASN A 102 -14.74 20.48 -8.97
N GLN A 103 -16.02 20.65 -8.61
CA GLN A 103 -16.71 21.93 -8.79
C GLN A 103 -16.08 23.06 -7.99
N GLU A 104 -15.62 22.79 -6.76
CA GLU A 104 -14.93 23.76 -5.91
C GLU A 104 -13.55 24.13 -6.49
N PHE A 105 -12.78 23.15 -6.96
CA PHE A 105 -11.49 23.40 -7.63
C PHE A 105 -11.63 24.21 -8.91
N ILE A 106 -12.60 23.89 -9.77
CA ILE A 106 -12.84 24.65 -11.01
C ILE A 106 -13.18 26.11 -10.69
N LYS A 107 -14.01 26.37 -9.68
CA LYS A 107 -14.33 27.73 -9.23
C LYS A 107 -13.10 28.50 -8.75
N GLN A 108 -12.12 27.84 -8.14
CA GLN A 108 -10.87 28.47 -7.70
C GLN A 108 -9.95 28.78 -8.87
N MET A 109 -9.88 27.90 -9.87
CA MET A 109 -9.05 28.11 -11.07
C MET A 109 -9.57 29.22 -12.00
N MET A 110 -10.88 29.54 -11.93
CA MET A 110 -11.52 30.58 -12.73
C MET A 110 -11.52 31.97 -12.07
N LYS A 111 -10.98 32.09 -10.84
CA LYS A 111 -10.75 33.37 -10.17
C LYS A 111 -9.35 33.87 -10.51
#